data_AF-A0A2H0A8G1-F1
#
_entry.id   AF-A0A2H0A8G1-F1
#
_cell.length_a   1.000
_cell.length_b   1.000
_cell.length_c   1.000
_cell.angle_alpha   90.00
_cell.angle_beta   90.00
_cell.angle_gamma   90.00
#
_symmetry.space_group_name_H-M   'P 1'
#
loop_
_entity.id
_entity.type
_entity.pdbx_description
1 polymer ?
#
loop_
_entity_poly.entity_id
_entity_poly.type
_entity_poly.pdbx_seq_one_letter_code
_entity_poly.pdbx_strand_id
1 'polypeptide(L)'
;MYITAKLRPSYKTISEFRRTNLKELKELFKEIILIGIKIGLAKIGNIKVSIDGSKIRANASGKLSKDEEGLNKLLEEVKEQVAKIMKEAEDVDKKEDKEYGNNRGDELPEGLDSLQGRKTKIEEALKELQEEKKQLRENILKGKEKLTKKEEE
;
A
#
# COMPACT_ATOMS: atom_id res chain seq x y z
N MET A 1 -2.21 11.02 -16.08
CA MET A 1 -0.86 11.29 -15.56
C MET A 1 -0.12 12.17 -16.57
N TYR A 2 -0.27 13.49 -16.46
CA TYR A 2 0.24 14.46 -17.46
C TYR A 2 1.74 14.76 -17.24
N ILE A 3 2.19 14.68 -15.99
CA ILE A 3 3.54 15.06 -15.56
C ILE A 3 4.60 14.02 -15.98
N THR A 4 4.23 12.75 -16.12
CA THR A 4 5.15 11.66 -16.54
C THR A 4 5.14 11.40 -18.04
N ALA A 5 4.57 12.29 -18.87
CA ALA A 5 4.38 12.05 -20.30
C ALA A 5 3.67 10.72 -20.62
N LYS A 6 2.67 10.32 -19.81
CA LYS A 6 1.98 9.02 -19.87
C LYS A 6 2.85 7.79 -19.58
N LEU A 7 4.08 7.94 -19.09
CA LEU A 7 4.86 6.81 -18.61
C LEU A 7 4.13 6.14 -17.43
N ARG A 8 4.14 4.81 -17.44
CA ARG A 8 3.64 3.92 -16.37
C ARG A 8 4.81 3.12 -15.81
N PRO A 9 5.75 3.75 -15.09
CA PRO A 9 6.82 3.01 -14.43
C PRO A 9 6.22 1.98 -13.48
N SER A 10 6.81 0.78 -13.45
CA SER A 10 6.40 -0.24 -12.49
C SER A 10 6.92 0.13 -11.10
N TYR A 11 6.39 -0.53 -10.06
CA TYR A 11 6.89 -0.35 -8.69
C TYR A 11 8.40 -0.60 -8.60
N LYS A 12 8.90 -1.61 -9.31
CA LYS A 12 10.32 -1.96 -9.38
C LYS A 12 11.16 -0.85 -10.00
N THR A 13 10.69 -0.24 -11.09
CA THR A 13 11.38 0.92 -11.70
C THR A 13 11.51 2.09 -10.72
N ILE A 14 10.48 2.34 -9.90
CA ILE A 14 10.51 3.41 -8.90
C ILE A 14 11.44 3.06 -7.74
N SER A 15 11.41 1.81 -7.25
CA SER A 15 12.31 1.33 -6.19
C SER A 15 13.78 1.36 -6.64
N GLU A 16 14.08 0.90 -7.84
CA GLU A 16 15.44 0.92 -8.40
C GLU A 16 15.97 2.34 -8.59
N PHE A 17 15.13 3.27 -9.09
CA PHE A 17 15.48 4.68 -9.16
C PHE A 17 15.81 5.23 -7.77
N ARG A 18 14.95 4.96 -6.78
CA ARG A 18 15.18 5.40 -5.39
C ARG A 18 16.48 4.85 -4.82
N ARG A 19 16.77 3.55 -5.04
CA ARG A 19 17.98 2.88 -4.55
C ARG A 19 19.24 3.45 -5.19
N THR A 20 19.20 3.71 -6.49
CA THR A 20 20.34 4.23 -7.26
C THR A 20 20.65 5.69 -6.91
N ASN A 21 19.61 6.50 -6.62
CA ASN A 21 19.72 7.93 -6.36
C ASN A 21 19.52 8.30 -4.88
N LEU A 22 19.79 7.36 -3.97
CA LEU A 22 19.46 7.51 -2.55
C LEU A 22 20.17 8.71 -1.90
N LYS A 23 21.39 9.03 -2.34
CA LYS A 23 22.16 10.15 -1.81
C LYS A 23 21.55 11.50 -2.23
N GLU A 24 21.24 11.65 -3.52
CA GLU A 24 20.66 12.85 -4.10
C GLU A 24 19.25 13.07 -3.55
N LEU A 25 18.46 12.00 -3.41
CA LEU A 25 17.13 12.08 -2.81
C LEU A 25 17.20 12.53 -1.35
N LYS A 26 18.15 12.04 -0.53
CA LYS A 26 18.30 12.49 0.85
C LYS A 26 18.51 14.00 0.96
N GLU A 27 19.41 14.56 0.15
CA GLU A 27 19.65 16.01 0.15
C GLU A 27 18.44 16.78 -0.38
N LEU A 28 17.80 16.31 -1.46
CA LEU A 28 16.59 16.94 -2.00
C LEU A 28 15.44 16.96 -0.99
N PHE A 29 15.20 15.84 -0.30
CA PHE A 29 14.14 15.76 0.71
C PHE A 29 14.41 16.69 1.90
N LYS A 30 15.67 16.80 2.33
CA LYS A 30 16.09 17.77 3.34
C LYS A 30 15.79 19.20 2.88
N GLU A 31 16.13 19.57 1.64
CA GLU A 31 15.82 20.90 1.09
C GLU A 31 14.31 21.16 1.03
N ILE A 32 13.51 20.20 0.55
CA ILE A 32 12.04 20.30 0.50
C ILE A 32 11.47 20.55 1.90
N ILE A 33 11.94 19.80 2.91
CA ILE A 33 11.50 19.97 4.30
C ILE A 33 11.89 21.35 4.83
N LEU A 34 13.13 21.78 4.60
CA LEU A 34 13.60 23.11 5.02
C LEU A 34 12.79 24.24 4.37
N ILE A 35 12.48 24.13 3.08
CA ILE A 35 11.60 25.06 2.38
C ILE A 35 10.22 25.07 3.03
N GLY A 36 9.62 23.88 3.25
CA GLY A 36 8.32 23.73 3.91
C GLY A 36 8.25 24.38 5.30
N ILE A 37 9.31 24.25 6.09
CA ILE A 37 9.42 24.93 7.39
C ILE A 37 9.49 26.45 7.21
N LYS A 38 10.32 26.93 6.28
CA LYS A 38 10.51 28.36 6.01
C LYS A 38 9.22 29.05 5.57
N ILE A 39 8.38 28.37 4.79
CA ILE A 39 7.07 28.90 4.36
C ILE A 39 5.92 28.57 5.32
N GLY A 40 6.22 27.94 6.46
CA GLY A 40 5.26 27.66 7.53
C GLY A 40 4.31 26.49 7.28
N LEU A 41 4.59 25.62 6.29
CA LEU A 41 3.82 24.41 6.02
C LEU A 41 4.07 23.31 7.06
N ALA A 42 5.22 23.33 7.72
CA ALA A 42 5.59 22.36 8.75
C ALA A 42 6.29 23.07 9.93
N LYS A 43 5.97 22.66 11.16
CA LYS A 43 6.73 23.00 12.36
C LYS A 43 7.35 21.72 12.89
N ILE A 44 8.67 21.68 13.01
CA ILE A 44 9.38 20.52 13.60
C ILE A 44 9.49 20.75 15.12
N GLY A 45 9.01 19.78 15.90
CA GLY A 45 8.77 19.85 17.35
C GLY A 45 7.48 19.12 17.75
N ASN A 46 6.99 19.30 18.98
CA ASN A 46 5.87 18.57 19.60
C ASN A 46 4.47 18.79 18.96
N ILE A 47 4.33 18.87 17.63
CA ILE A 47 3.02 19.05 16.99
C ILE A 47 2.91 18.16 15.74
N LYS A 48 1.96 17.23 15.83
CA LYS A 48 1.47 16.33 14.78
C LYS A 48 1.40 17.00 13.42
N VAL A 49 1.97 16.34 12.42
CA VAL A 49 1.60 16.53 11.01
C VAL A 49 0.12 16.13 10.88
N SER A 50 -0.75 17.09 10.60
CA SER A 50 -2.15 16.80 10.29
C SER A 50 -2.23 16.18 8.90
N ILE A 51 -2.34 14.85 8.88
CA ILE A 51 -2.92 14.12 7.75
C ILE A 51 -4.41 14.50 7.70
N ASP A 52 -4.83 14.92 6.51
CA ASP A 52 -6.14 15.45 6.08
C ASP A 52 -7.27 15.57 7.14
N GLY A 53 -7.68 16.80 7.45
CA GLY A 53 -8.99 17.07 8.09
C GLY A 53 -9.07 17.82 9.43
N SER A 54 -8.00 18.39 10.00
CA SER A 54 -8.09 19.06 11.33
C SER A 54 -7.62 20.53 11.33
N LYS A 55 -8.55 21.47 11.55
CA LYS A 55 -8.24 22.89 11.78
C LYS A 55 -7.79 23.11 13.24
N ILE A 56 -6.50 23.35 13.46
CA ILE A 56 -5.94 23.68 14.78
C ILE A 56 -5.41 25.12 14.77
N ARG A 57 -5.73 25.91 15.80
CA ARG A 57 -5.27 27.29 15.95
C ARG A 57 -3.75 27.34 16.12
N ALA A 58 -3.10 28.14 15.29
CA ALA A 58 -1.65 28.32 15.28
C ALA A 58 -1.17 29.09 16.52
N ASN A 59 -0.63 28.39 17.51
CA ASN A 59 0.25 29.02 18.49
C ASN A 59 1.63 29.20 17.84
N ALA A 60 1.92 30.44 17.40
CA ALA A 60 3.20 30.83 16.83
C ALA A 60 4.03 31.56 17.88
N SER A 61 4.67 30.82 18.79
CA SER A 61 5.70 31.41 19.65
C SER A 61 6.98 31.55 18.82
N GLY A 62 7.28 32.79 18.41
CA GLY A 62 8.44 33.15 17.57
C GLY A 62 9.79 33.16 18.28
N LYS A 63 9.95 32.38 19.36
CA LYS A 63 11.19 32.29 20.16
C LYS A 63 12.05 31.05 19.88
N LEU A 64 11.54 30.07 19.12
CA LEU A 64 12.29 28.83 18.87
C LEU A 64 13.25 28.92 17.66
N SER A 65 13.23 30.02 16.90
CA SER A 65 13.72 30.07 15.52
C SER A 65 14.73 31.19 15.23
N LYS A 66 15.43 31.74 16.23
CA LYS A 66 16.35 32.88 16.02
C LYS A 66 17.82 32.65 16.33
N ASP A 67 18.17 31.57 17.02
CA ASP A 67 19.57 31.29 17.36
C ASP A 67 20.16 30.25 16.40
N GLU A 68 21.37 30.49 15.91
CA GLU A 68 22.11 29.64 14.97
C GLU A 68 22.16 28.17 15.45
N GLU A 69 22.29 27.97 16.76
CA GLU A 69 22.24 26.66 17.41
C GLU A 69 20.91 25.92 17.19
N GLY A 70 19.78 26.62 17.25
CA GLY A 70 18.46 26.03 17.03
C GLY A 70 18.25 25.60 15.58
N LEU A 71 18.77 26.38 14.63
CA LEU A 71 18.75 26.04 13.20
C LEU A 71 19.65 24.84 12.90
N ASN A 72 20.85 24.80 13.49
CA ASN A 72 21.76 23.67 13.35
C ASN A 72 21.15 22.39 13.93
N LYS A 73 20.54 22.46 15.11
CA LYS A 73 19.85 21.31 15.72
C LYS A 73 18.69 20.82 14.84
N LEU A 74 17.88 21.74 14.33
CA LEU A 74 16.78 21.41 13.42
C LEU A 74 17.28 20.70 12.14
N LEU A 75 18.39 21.19 11.58
CA LEU A 75 18.98 20.64 10.36
C LEU A 75 19.51 19.23 10.60
N GLU A 76 20.13 18.97 11.74
CA GLU A 76 20.57 17.61 12.12
C GLU A 76 19.38 16.68 12.39
N GLU A 77 18.33 17.14 13.09
CA GLU A 77 17.10 16.35 13.29
C GLU A 77 16.45 15.96 11.96
N VAL A 78 16.37 16.88 10.99
CA VAL A 78 15.84 16.60 9.65
C VAL A 78 16.71 15.57 8.93
N LYS A 79 18.04 15.72 8.97
CA LYS A 79 18.96 14.76 8.36
C LYS A 79 18.79 13.36 8.92
N GLU A 80 18.72 13.23 10.25
CA GLU A 80 18.55 11.95 10.93
C GLU A 80 17.22 11.28 10.56
N GLN A 81 16.13 12.05 10.57
CA GLN A 81 14.80 11.53 10.21
C GLN A 81 14.75 11.07 8.75
N VAL A 82 15.28 11.88 7.82
CA VAL A 82 15.35 11.50 6.40
C VAL A 82 16.21 10.25 6.23
N ALA A 83 17.36 10.16 6.89
CA ALA A 83 18.21 8.98 6.85
C ALA A 83 17.50 7.73 7.38
N LYS A 84 16.77 7.85 8.48
CA LYS A 84 16.00 6.77 9.08
C LYS A 84 14.90 6.26 8.14
N ILE A 85 14.07 7.16 7.61
CA ILE A 85 12.98 6.79 6.69
C ILE A 85 13.54 6.10 5.44
N MET A 86 14.63 6.63 4.87
CA MET A 86 15.27 6.02 3.71
C MET A 86 15.84 4.63 3.99
N LYS A 87 16.36 4.40 5.20
CA LYS A 87 16.85 3.09 5.61
C LYS A 87 15.71 2.10 5.83
N GLU A 88 14.65 2.51 6.52
CA GLU A 88 13.46 1.67 6.72
C GLU A 88 12.86 1.24 5.38
N ALA A 89 12.78 2.17 4.43
CA ALA A 89 12.38 1.91 3.05
C ALA A 89 13.26 0.84 2.36
N GLU A 90 14.58 0.93 2.48
CA GLU A 90 15.50 -0.06 1.89
C GLU A 90 15.40 -1.43 2.57
N ASP A 91 15.21 -1.45 3.89
CA ASP A 91 15.06 -2.69 4.66
C ASP A 91 13.74 -3.41 4.33
N VAL A 92 12.66 -2.67 4.06
CA VAL A 92 11.38 -3.22 3.57
C VAL A 92 11.56 -3.81 2.18
N ASP A 93 12.12 -3.06 1.22
CA ASP A 93 12.36 -3.56 -0.15
C ASP A 93 13.19 -4.86 -0.12
N LYS A 94 14.25 -4.93 0.70
CA LYS A 94 15.08 -6.14 0.84
C LYS A 94 14.32 -7.33 1.42
N LYS A 95 13.32 -7.10 2.28
CA LYS A 95 12.48 -8.16 2.84
C LYS A 95 11.49 -8.65 1.77
N GLU A 96 10.85 -7.73 1.07
CA GLU A 96 9.91 -8.05 -0.01
C GLU A 96 10.63 -8.78 -1.16
N ASP A 97 11.83 -8.35 -1.55
CA ASP A 97 12.65 -9.04 -2.56
C ASP A 97 12.98 -10.48 -2.15
N LYS A 98 13.18 -10.74 -0.84
CA LYS A 98 13.44 -12.10 -0.33
C LYS A 98 12.17 -12.95 -0.29
N GLU A 99 11.03 -12.34 0.04
CA GLU A 99 9.77 -13.04 0.22
C GLU A 99 9.07 -13.33 -1.11
N TYR A 100 9.06 -12.36 -2.01
CA TYR A 100 8.30 -12.41 -3.27
C TYR A 100 9.20 -12.49 -4.51
N GLY A 101 10.51 -12.25 -4.40
CA GLY A 101 11.43 -12.33 -5.53
C GLY A 101 11.11 -11.27 -6.59
N ASN A 102 10.76 -11.70 -7.79
CA ASN A 102 10.32 -10.81 -8.87
C ASN A 102 8.81 -10.53 -8.87
N ASN A 103 8.07 -11.21 -7.99
CA ASN A 103 6.63 -11.09 -7.94
C ASN A 103 6.23 -9.94 -7.00
N ARG A 104 5.02 -9.40 -7.18
CA ARG A 104 4.51 -8.33 -6.30
C ARG A 104 3.98 -8.82 -4.95
N GLY A 105 3.70 -10.12 -4.82
CA GLY A 105 3.07 -10.71 -3.62
C GLY A 105 1.55 -10.59 -3.56
N ASP A 106 0.93 -9.71 -4.36
CA ASP A 106 -0.53 -9.58 -4.53
C ASP A 106 -1.04 -10.16 -5.86
N GLU A 107 -0.22 -10.99 -6.51
CA GLU A 107 -0.52 -11.56 -7.81
C GLU A 107 -1.70 -12.52 -7.75
N LEU A 108 -2.57 -12.42 -8.74
CA LEU A 108 -3.67 -13.35 -8.89
C LEU A 108 -3.15 -14.67 -9.48
N PRO A 109 -3.71 -15.83 -9.08
CA PRO A 109 -3.32 -17.12 -9.62
C PRO A 109 -3.41 -17.16 -11.15
N GLU A 110 -2.62 -18.05 -11.77
CA GLU A 110 -2.66 -18.25 -13.22
C GLU A 110 -4.09 -18.45 -13.75
N GLY A 111 -4.42 -17.68 -14.78
CA GLY A 111 -5.75 -17.63 -15.39
C GLY A 111 -6.76 -16.74 -14.67
N LEU A 112 -6.40 -16.05 -13.59
CA LEU A 112 -7.21 -15.00 -12.95
C LEU A 112 -6.58 -13.61 -13.07
N ASP A 113 -5.44 -13.49 -13.72
CA ASP A 113 -4.76 -12.23 -13.98
C ASP A 113 -5.55 -11.34 -14.95
N SER A 114 -6.14 -11.93 -15.98
CA SER A 114 -6.91 -11.26 -17.03
C SER A 114 -8.42 -11.27 -16.77
N LEU A 115 -9.12 -10.26 -17.27
CA LEU A 115 -10.59 -10.18 -17.18
C LEU A 115 -11.26 -11.36 -17.88
N GLN A 116 -10.71 -11.80 -19.02
CA GLN A 116 -11.17 -12.96 -19.76
C GLN A 116 -11.03 -14.24 -18.93
N GLY A 117 -9.86 -14.47 -18.31
CA GLY A 117 -9.60 -15.65 -17.49
C GLY A 117 -10.44 -15.70 -16.22
N ARG A 118 -10.67 -14.55 -15.57
CA ARG A 118 -11.63 -14.45 -14.45
C ARG A 118 -13.03 -14.86 -14.90
N LYS A 119 -13.48 -14.37 -16.05
CA LYS A 119 -14.81 -14.68 -16.57
C LYS A 119 -14.97 -16.18 -16.83
N THR A 120 -14.00 -16.83 -17.48
CA THR A 120 -14.08 -18.27 -17.77
C THR A 120 -14.11 -19.11 -16.50
N LYS A 121 -13.21 -18.84 -15.53
CA LYS A 121 -13.22 -19.58 -14.25
C LYS A 121 -14.49 -19.36 -13.44
N ILE A 122 -15.09 -18.16 -13.47
CA ILE A 122 -16.38 -17.89 -12.83
C ILE A 122 -17.50 -18.71 -13.50
N GLU A 123 -17.51 -18.78 -14.84
CA GLU A 123 -18.50 -19.57 -15.58
C GLU A 123 -18.36 -21.09 -15.31
N GLU A 124 -17.13 -21.58 -15.21
CA GLU A 124 -16.84 -22.98 -14.84
C GLU A 124 -17.32 -23.29 -13.42
N ALA A 125 -16.93 -22.47 -12.44
CA ALA A 125 -17.35 -22.64 -11.04
C ALA A 125 -18.89 -22.56 -10.88
N LEU A 126 -19.56 -21.70 -11.66
CA LEU A 126 -21.02 -21.62 -11.66
C LEU A 126 -21.68 -22.90 -12.19
N LYS A 127 -21.09 -23.55 -13.21
CA LYS A 127 -21.61 -24.82 -13.73
C LYS A 127 -21.45 -25.95 -12.71
N GLU A 128 -20.27 -26.06 -12.09
CA GLU A 128 -20.01 -27.05 -11.04
C GLU A 128 -20.99 -26.89 -9.87
N LEU A 129 -21.19 -25.66 -9.38
CA LEU A 129 -22.17 -25.36 -8.34
C LEU A 129 -23.61 -25.70 -8.73
N GLN A 130 -23.98 -25.55 -10.01
CA GLN A 130 -25.29 -25.93 -10.49
C GLN A 130 -25.47 -27.45 -10.53
N GLU A 131 -24.45 -28.19 -10.96
CA GLU A 131 -24.45 -29.66 -10.95
C GLU A 131 -24.49 -30.21 -9.53
N GLU A 132 -23.69 -29.68 -8.62
CA GLU A 132 -23.72 -30.06 -7.20
C GLU A 132 -25.10 -29.81 -6.59
N LYS A 133 -25.71 -28.65 -6.86
CA LYS A 133 -27.08 -28.35 -6.41
C LYS A 133 -28.10 -29.32 -6.98
N LYS A 134 -27.94 -29.74 -8.23
CA LYS A 134 -28.84 -30.68 -8.90
C LYS A 134 -28.71 -32.08 -8.29
N GLN A 135 -27.48 -32.56 -8.06
CA GLN A 135 -27.19 -33.81 -7.38
C GLN A 135 -27.72 -33.81 -5.94
N LEU A 136 -27.51 -32.72 -5.19
CA LEU A 136 -28.02 -32.57 -3.84
C LEU A 136 -29.55 -32.63 -3.82
N ARG A 137 -30.21 -31.96 -4.77
CA ARG A 137 -31.67 -31.99 -4.90
C ARG A 137 -32.20 -33.38 -5.23
N GLU A 138 -31.54 -34.11 -6.13
CA GLU A 138 -31.88 -35.50 -6.45
C GLU A 138 -31.68 -36.44 -5.25
N ASN A 139 -30.61 -36.25 -4.48
CA ASN A 139 -30.35 -37.02 -3.26
C ASN A 139 -31.40 -36.75 -2.17
N ILE A 140 -31.85 -35.49 -2.01
CA ILE A 140 -32.93 -35.13 -1.09
C ILE A 140 -34.26 -35.75 -1.52
N LEU A 141 -34.57 -35.75 -2.83
CA LEU A 141 -35.78 -36.37 -3.38
C LEU A 141 -35.79 -37.88 -3.15
N LYS A 142 -34.68 -38.58 -3.48
CA LYS A 142 -34.51 -40.01 -3.22
C LYS A 142 -34.57 -40.36 -1.74
N GLY A 143 -34.09 -39.48 -0.86
CA GLY A 143 -34.19 -39.63 0.59
C GLY A 143 -35.64 -39.56 1.08
N LYS A 144 -36.42 -38.60 0.57
CA LYS A 144 -37.85 -38.45 0.89
C LYS A 144 -38.70 -39.64 0.41
N GLU A 145 -38.46 -40.13 -0.80
CA GLU A 145 -39.17 -41.30 -1.35
C GLU A 145 -38.92 -42.59 -0.55
N LYS A 146 -37.71 -42.74 0.04
CA LYS A 146 -37.39 -43.86 0.93
C LYS A 146 -38.04 -43.76 2.31
N LEU A 147 -38.33 -42.55 2.78
CA LEU A 147 -39.04 -42.31 4.04
C LEU A 147 -40.54 -42.60 3.90
N THR A 148 -41.18 -42.12 2.83
CA THR A 148 -42.60 -42.38 2.55
C THR A 148 -42.90 -43.87 2.33
N LYS A 149 -42.00 -44.62 1.66
CA LYS A 149 -42.18 -46.07 1.49
C LYS A 149 -41.98 -46.89 2.78
N LYS A 150 -41.34 -46.31 3.80
CA LYS A 150 -41.14 -46.94 5.12
C LYS A 150 -42.28 -46.67 6.10
N GLU A 151 -43.12 -45.67 5.82
CA GLU A 151 -44.31 -45.32 6.61
C GLU A 151 -45.58 -46.02 6.08
N GLU A 152 -45.52 -46.60 4.87
CA GLU A 152 -46.61 -47.34 4.22
C GLU A 152 -46.52 -48.88 4.38
N GLU A 153 -45.44 -49.40 5.00
CA GLU A 153 -45.28 -50.80 5.44
C GLU A 153 -45.55 -50.94 6.95
#